data_AF-A0A2K0TVX6-F1
#
_entry.id   AF-A0A2K0TVX6-F1
#
_cell.length_a   1.000
_cell.length_b   1.000
_cell.length_c   1.000
_cell.angle_alpha   90.00
_cell.angle_beta   90.00
_cell.angle_gamma   90.00
#
_symmetry.space_group_name_H-M   'P 1'
#
loop_
_entity.id
_entity.type
_entity.pdbx_description
1 polymer ?
#
loop_
_entity_poly.entity_id
_entity_poly.type
_entity_poly.pdbx_seq_one_letter_code
_entity_poly.pdbx_strand_id
1 'polypeptide(L)'
;MTSIFLFACQFCKGNFDAAGFRLREAAALAEVMNLDKPESYGHIGDTEKQRRLRTLISLTIIERIYSVQRDYIPGTKLLSRNKLHELQNAIASSDDRGESENIIAMEGISSMLEQVDFIDSNIIKGWKGLCWGEESPTHVTRSTILTLLRRYRNPSQLSWLSDIDTHAQHADILVTRQWIRIKLWALASSHGYVEA
;
A
#
# COMPACT_ATOMS: atom_id res chain seq x y z
N MET A 1 3.91 13.38 -10.57
CA MET A 1 3.62 12.30 -11.54
C MET A 1 4.84 11.81 -12.30
N THR A 2 5.65 12.70 -12.91
CA THR A 2 6.86 12.31 -13.68
C THR A 2 7.79 11.36 -12.92
N SER A 3 8.03 11.60 -11.63
CA SER A 3 8.91 10.75 -10.82
C SER A 3 8.40 9.31 -10.65
N ILE A 4 7.08 9.07 -10.61
CA ILE A 4 6.51 7.71 -10.54
C ILE A 4 6.76 6.96 -11.85
N PHE A 5 6.59 7.62 -12.99
CA PHE A 5 6.88 7.02 -14.30
C PHE A 5 8.38 6.74 -14.48
N LEU A 6 9.23 7.65 -13.99
CA LEU A 6 10.68 7.43 -13.98
C LEU A 6 11.06 6.29 -13.04
N PHE A 7 10.42 6.15 -11.88
CA PHE A 7 10.58 4.98 -11.01
C PHE A 7 10.30 3.70 -11.80
N ALA A 8 9.13 3.59 -12.44
CA ALA A 8 8.74 2.40 -13.20
C ALA A 8 9.74 2.09 -14.32
N CYS A 9 10.17 3.10 -15.09
CA CYS A 9 11.16 2.94 -16.15
C CYS A 9 12.51 2.44 -15.62
N GLN A 10 13.03 3.03 -14.53
CA GLN A 10 14.29 2.59 -13.93
C GLN A 10 14.18 1.19 -13.32
N PHE A 11 13.04 0.89 -12.69
CA PHE A 11 12.77 -0.43 -12.13
C PHE A 11 12.76 -1.51 -13.23
N CYS A 12 12.05 -1.27 -14.34
CA CYS A 12 12.01 -2.20 -15.47
C CYS A 12 13.38 -2.38 -16.15
N LYS A 13 14.27 -1.38 -16.08
CA LYS A 13 15.65 -1.47 -16.56
C LYS A 13 16.60 -2.20 -15.60
N GLY A 14 16.14 -2.57 -14.40
CA GLY A 14 16.99 -3.16 -13.36
C GLY A 14 17.84 -2.16 -12.58
N ASN A 15 17.65 -0.85 -12.81
CA ASN A 15 18.36 0.22 -12.11
C ASN A 15 17.69 0.52 -10.77
N PHE A 16 17.77 -0.41 -9.82
CA PHE A 16 17.00 -0.36 -8.57
C PHE A 16 17.37 0.84 -7.68
N ASP A 17 18.64 1.24 -7.61
CA ASP A 17 19.02 2.43 -6.82
C ASP A 17 18.38 3.69 -7.39
N ALA A 18 18.48 3.88 -8.71
CA ALA A 18 17.86 5.00 -9.42
C ALA A 18 16.33 4.97 -9.28
N ALA A 19 15.71 3.78 -9.35
CA ALA A 19 14.29 3.62 -9.08
C ALA A 19 13.95 4.09 -7.66
N GLY A 20 14.69 3.62 -6.65
CA GLY A 20 14.50 4.03 -5.25
C GLY A 20 14.60 5.55 -5.06
N PHE A 21 15.56 6.21 -5.70
CA PHE A 21 15.64 7.69 -5.67
C PHE A 21 14.40 8.37 -6.25
N ARG A 22 13.90 7.89 -7.40
CA ARG A 22 12.69 8.44 -8.03
C ARG A 22 11.43 8.20 -7.21
N LEU A 23 11.37 7.09 -6.49
CA LEU A 23 10.27 6.81 -5.58
C LEU A 23 10.27 7.75 -4.37
N ARG A 24 11.43 7.99 -3.75
CA ARG A 24 11.55 8.98 -2.65
C ARG A 24 11.21 10.39 -3.11
N GLU A 25 11.63 10.77 -4.31
CA GLU A 25 11.27 12.05 -4.92
C GLU A 25 9.74 12.18 -5.07
N ALA A 26 9.07 11.14 -5.56
CA ALA A 26 7.61 11.13 -5.67
C ALA A 26 6.92 11.24 -4.30
N ALA A 27 7.42 10.53 -3.28
CA ALA A 27 6.93 10.60 -1.91
C ALA A 27 7.09 12.00 -1.31
N ALA A 28 8.26 12.60 -1.44
CA ALA A 28 8.52 13.95 -0.96
C ALA A 28 7.59 14.99 -1.64
N LEU A 29 7.33 14.86 -2.93
CA LEU A 29 6.37 15.74 -3.63
C LEU A 29 4.95 15.58 -3.09
N ALA A 30 4.51 14.35 -2.81
CA ALA A 30 3.20 14.11 -2.21
C ALA A 30 3.08 14.72 -0.80
N GLU A 31 4.14 14.65 0.00
CA GLU A 31 4.21 15.28 1.32
C GLU A 31 4.18 16.81 1.23
N VAL A 32 4.95 17.41 0.32
CA VAL A 32 4.96 18.87 0.08
C VAL A 32 3.58 19.36 -0.35
N MET A 33 2.88 18.57 -1.18
CA MET A 33 1.50 18.86 -1.58
C MET A 33 0.47 18.58 -0.48
N ASN A 34 0.88 18.03 0.66
CA ASN A 34 0.02 17.62 1.77
C ASN A 34 -1.13 16.72 1.33
N LEU A 35 -0.88 15.78 0.41
CA LEU A 35 -1.94 14.93 -0.15
C LEU A 35 -2.64 14.06 0.91
N ASP A 36 -2.00 13.80 2.04
CA ASP A 36 -2.56 13.04 3.15
C ASP A 36 -3.46 13.86 4.10
N LYS A 37 -3.61 15.16 3.82
CA LYS A 37 -4.32 16.12 4.67
C LYS A 37 -5.61 16.61 4.01
N PRO A 38 -6.78 16.49 4.65
CA PRO A 38 -8.06 16.96 4.11
C PRO A 38 -8.06 18.45 3.72
N GLU A 39 -7.31 19.28 4.43
CA GLU A 39 -7.24 20.72 4.21
C GLU A 39 -6.70 21.07 2.81
N SER A 40 -5.88 20.18 2.22
CA SER A 40 -5.33 20.37 0.87
C SER A 40 -6.36 20.20 -0.25
N TYR A 41 -7.59 19.76 0.08
CA TYR A 41 -8.66 19.45 -0.86
C TYR A 41 -9.81 20.48 -0.90
N GLY A 42 -9.83 21.46 0.00
CA GLY A 42 -10.98 22.35 0.20
C GLY A 42 -11.39 23.23 -0.99
N HIS A 43 -10.46 23.58 -1.89
CA HIS A 43 -10.70 24.52 -3.00
C HIS A 43 -10.40 23.94 -4.38
N ILE A 44 -10.37 22.61 -4.52
CA ILE A 44 -10.10 21.92 -5.78
C ILE A 44 -11.32 21.14 -6.25
N GLY A 45 -11.50 21.04 -7.57
CA GLY A 45 -12.61 20.29 -8.17
C GLY A 45 -12.53 18.79 -7.89
N ASP A 46 -13.68 18.11 -7.94
CA ASP A 46 -13.82 16.69 -7.57
C ASP A 46 -12.93 15.76 -8.42
N THR A 47 -12.77 16.06 -9.71
CA THR A 47 -11.82 15.33 -10.57
C THR A 47 -10.38 15.42 -10.05
N GLU A 48 -9.95 16.59 -9.59
CA GLU A 48 -8.59 16.77 -9.06
C GLU A 48 -8.43 16.12 -7.68
N LYS A 49 -9.47 16.19 -6.83
CA LYS A 49 -9.51 15.46 -5.55
C LYS A 49 -9.31 13.95 -5.78
N GLN A 50 -10.08 13.37 -6.70
CA GLN A 50 -9.97 11.96 -7.06
C GLN A 50 -8.59 11.60 -7.66
N ARG A 51 -8.00 12.46 -8.50
CA ARG A 51 -6.66 12.24 -9.05
C ARG A 51 -5.58 12.24 -7.97
N ARG A 52 -5.64 13.19 -7.03
CA ARG A 52 -4.73 13.26 -5.89
C ARG A 52 -4.85 12.05 -4.98
N LEU A 53 -6.08 11.64 -4.70
CA LEU A 53 -6.34 10.47 -3.86
C LEU A 53 -5.81 9.18 -4.51
N ARG A 54 -6.11 8.95 -5.80
CA ARG A 54 -5.54 7.83 -6.56
C ARG A 54 -4.02 7.85 -6.54
N THR A 55 -3.42 9.01 -6.77
CA THR A 55 -1.96 9.18 -6.75
C THR A 55 -1.37 8.80 -5.39
N LEU A 56 -1.95 9.28 -4.30
CA LEU A 56 -1.51 8.98 -2.94
C LEU A 56 -1.60 7.48 -2.62
N ILE A 57 -2.73 6.84 -2.97
CA ILE A 57 -2.92 5.42 -2.71
C ILE A 57 -1.95 4.58 -3.56
N SER A 58 -1.85 4.85 -4.87
CA SER A 58 -0.92 4.15 -5.76
C SER A 58 0.52 4.29 -5.29
N LEU A 59 0.94 5.49 -4.89
CA LEU A 59 2.29 5.73 -4.38
C LEU A 59 2.55 4.93 -3.10
N THR A 60 1.58 4.90 -2.19
CA THR A 60 1.66 4.12 -0.94
C THR A 60 1.79 2.62 -1.23
N ILE A 61 1.02 2.09 -2.18
CA ILE A 61 1.10 0.68 -2.58
C ILE A 61 2.46 0.36 -3.18
N ILE A 62 2.92 1.16 -4.14
CA ILE A 62 4.21 0.99 -4.81
C ILE A 62 5.34 1.00 -3.79
N GLU A 63 5.33 1.95 -2.86
CA GLU A 63 6.36 2.07 -1.84
C GLU A 63 6.44 0.86 -0.92
N ARG A 64 5.30 0.38 -0.44
CA ARG A 64 5.25 -0.81 0.42
C ARG A 64 5.71 -2.07 -0.32
N ILE A 65 5.23 -2.30 -1.55
CA ILE A 65 5.66 -3.45 -2.36
C ILE A 65 7.16 -3.37 -2.63
N TYR A 66 7.66 -2.20 -3.02
CA TYR A 66 9.07 -1.99 -3.29
C TYR A 66 9.96 -2.24 -2.06
N SER A 67 9.51 -1.81 -0.88
CA SER A 67 10.17 -2.04 0.42
C SER A 67 10.35 -3.53 0.74
N VAL A 68 9.37 -4.37 0.38
CA VAL A 68 9.46 -5.83 0.59
C VAL A 68 10.38 -6.50 -0.43
N GLN A 69 10.46 -5.95 -1.64
CA GLN A 69 11.25 -6.54 -2.72
C GLN A 69 12.73 -6.16 -2.66
N ARG A 70 13.06 -4.99 -2.10
CA ARG A 70 14.39 -4.36 -2.22
C ARG A 70 14.86 -3.78 -0.90
N ASP A 71 16.12 -3.37 -0.87
CA ASP A 71 16.68 -2.66 0.27
C ASP A 71 16.20 -1.20 0.32
N TYR A 72 14.92 -1.05 0.64
CA TYR A 72 14.25 0.23 0.79
C TYR A 72 13.48 0.22 2.12
N ILE A 73 13.51 1.33 2.86
CA ILE A 73 12.74 1.52 4.08
C ILE A 73 11.69 2.58 3.76
N PRO A 74 10.39 2.28 3.96
CA PRO A 74 9.32 3.22 3.67
C PRO A 74 9.43 4.48 4.52
N GLY A 75 9.00 5.61 3.96
CA GLY A 75 8.84 6.86 4.70
C GLY A 75 7.90 6.68 5.91
N THR A 76 8.09 7.49 6.95
CA THR A 76 7.33 7.39 8.21
C THR A 76 5.86 7.77 8.09
N LYS A 77 5.47 8.52 7.05
CA LYS A 77 4.12 9.02 6.83
C LYS A 77 3.49 8.40 5.59
N LEU A 78 2.93 7.20 5.73
CA LEU A 78 2.20 6.58 4.62
C LEU A 78 0.79 6.16 5.03
N LEU A 79 -0.11 6.27 4.04
CA LEU A 79 -1.54 6.16 4.21
C LEU A 79 -1.94 4.78 4.75
N SER A 80 -2.62 4.75 5.90
CA SER A 80 -3.30 3.55 6.41
C SER A 80 -4.72 3.48 5.85
N ARG A 81 -5.34 2.30 5.92
CA ARG A 81 -6.76 2.12 5.54
C ARG A 81 -7.68 3.08 6.31
N ASN A 82 -7.48 3.20 7.62
CA ASN A 82 -8.30 4.07 8.46
C ASN A 82 -8.15 5.55 8.05
N LYS A 83 -6.91 5.99 7.81
CA LYS A 83 -6.62 7.36 7.37
C LYS A 83 -7.17 7.63 5.96
N LEU A 84 -7.19 6.63 5.07
CA LEU A 84 -7.86 6.73 3.78
C LEU A 84 -9.36 6.96 3.94
N HIS A 85 -10.02 6.19 4.80
CA HIS A 85 -11.46 6.34 5.05
C HIS A 85 -11.80 7.69 5.67
N GLU A 86 -11.01 8.17 6.64
CA GLU A 86 -11.13 9.53 7.19
C GLU A 86 -11.02 10.60 6.11
N LEU A 87 -10.02 10.47 5.23
CA LEU A 87 -9.77 11.40 4.14
C LEU A 87 -10.91 11.39 3.11
N GLN A 88 -11.41 10.21 2.74
CA GLN A 88 -12.55 10.05 1.83
C GLN A 88 -13.81 10.72 2.39
N ASN A 89 -14.11 10.49 3.67
CA ASN A 89 -15.27 11.10 4.33
C ASN A 89 -15.16 12.62 4.43
N ALA A 90 -13.95 13.14 4.67
CA ALA A 90 -13.72 14.58 4.73
C ALA A 90 -13.84 15.28 3.37
N ILE A 91 -13.64 14.54 2.27
CA ILE A 91 -13.63 15.09 0.91
C ILE A 91 -14.98 14.85 0.19
N ALA A 92 -15.79 13.90 0.66
CA ALA A 92 -17.07 13.53 0.07
C ALA A 92 -17.99 14.77 -0.09
N SER A 93 -18.38 15.04 -1.33
CA SER A 93 -19.35 16.09 -1.69
C SER A 93 -20.78 15.55 -1.54
N SER A 94 -21.74 16.41 -1.23
CA SER A 94 -23.16 16.05 -1.17
C SER A 94 -23.80 15.78 -2.54
N ASP A 95 -23.13 16.13 -3.64
CA ASP A 95 -23.65 15.97 -5.02
C ASP A 95 -22.90 14.88 -5.81
N ASP A 96 -22.36 13.88 -5.12
CA ASP A 96 -21.49 12.82 -5.67
C ASP A 96 -22.24 11.86 -6.60
N ARG A 97 -22.59 12.34 -7.80
CA ARG A 97 -22.83 11.49 -8.98
C ARG A 97 -21.48 11.19 -9.62
N GLY A 98 -20.64 10.44 -8.92
CA GLY A 98 -19.39 9.91 -9.48
C GLY A 98 -19.69 9.02 -10.69
N GLU A 99 -18.94 9.18 -11.77
CA GLU A 99 -18.95 8.22 -12.89
C GLU A 99 -18.63 6.83 -12.33
N SER A 100 -19.43 5.82 -12.71
CA SER A 100 -19.28 4.44 -12.22
C SER A 100 -17.84 3.93 -12.33
N GLU A 101 -17.13 4.27 -13.41
CA GLU A 101 -15.72 3.92 -13.63
C GLU A 101 -14.76 4.47 -12.57
N ASN A 102 -14.98 5.72 -12.10
CA ASN A 102 -14.11 6.31 -11.07
C ASN A 102 -14.34 5.66 -9.70
N ILE A 103 -15.59 5.33 -9.38
CA ILE A 103 -15.93 4.54 -8.18
C ILE A 103 -15.24 3.19 -8.28
N ILE A 104 -15.29 2.56 -9.46
CA ILE A 104 -14.68 1.25 -9.69
C ILE A 104 -13.16 1.27 -9.49
N ALA A 105 -12.49 2.22 -10.13
CA ALA A 105 -11.05 2.38 -10.02
C ALA A 105 -10.60 2.69 -8.58
N MET A 106 -11.37 3.51 -7.85
CA MET A 106 -11.10 3.84 -6.46
C MET A 106 -11.24 2.63 -5.54
N GLU A 107 -12.28 1.81 -5.72
CA GLU A 107 -12.51 0.62 -4.92
C GLU A 107 -11.42 -0.44 -5.15
N GLY A 108 -11.02 -0.66 -6.42
CA GLY A 108 -9.94 -1.59 -6.76
C GLY A 108 -8.60 -1.20 -6.14
N ILE A 109 -8.22 0.08 -6.22
CA ILE A 109 -6.97 0.59 -5.64
C ILE A 109 -7.04 0.60 -4.11
N SER A 110 -8.21 0.88 -3.51
CA SER A 110 -8.41 0.79 -2.05
C SER A 110 -8.29 -0.66 -1.57
N SER A 111 -8.89 -1.61 -2.27
CA SER A 111 -8.76 -3.05 -2.01
C SER A 111 -7.31 -3.54 -2.07
N MET A 112 -6.52 -3.00 -3.00
CA MET A 112 -5.08 -3.28 -3.08
C MET A 112 -4.31 -2.66 -1.90
N LEU A 113 -4.64 -1.43 -1.48
CA LEU A 113 -4.04 -0.79 -0.31
C LEU A 113 -4.25 -1.63 0.95
N GLU A 114 -5.42 -2.23 1.12
CA GLU A 114 -5.70 -3.12 2.24
C GLU A 114 -4.78 -4.33 2.26
N GLN A 115 -4.33 -4.84 1.11
CA GLN A 115 -3.38 -5.95 1.10
C GLN A 115 -2.00 -5.52 1.64
N VAL A 116 -1.68 -4.24 1.65
CA VAL A 116 -0.33 -3.77 2.04
C VAL A 116 -0.35 -2.87 3.27
N ASP A 117 -1.51 -2.61 3.86
CA ASP A 117 -1.70 -1.63 4.96
C ASP A 117 -0.81 -1.86 6.20
N PHE A 118 -0.50 -3.11 6.51
CA PHE A 118 0.32 -3.53 7.64
C PHE A 118 1.82 -3.38 7.39
N ILE A 119 2.24 -3.16 6.14
CA ILE A 119 3.66 -3.05 5.77
C ILE A 119 4.15 -1.67 6.22
N ASP A 120 4.91 -1.67 7.31
CA ASP A 120 5.57 -0.52 7.91
C ASP A 120 7.08 -0.76 8.07
N SER A 121 7.82 0.24 8.57
CA SER A 121 9.26 0.13 8.78
C SER A 121 9.66 -1.03 9.69
N ASN A 122 8.80 -1.38 10.65
CA ASN A 122 9.00 -2.44 11.63
C ASN A 122 8.93 -3.83 10.97
N ILE A 123 7.87 -4.09 10.20
CA ILE A 123 7.71 -5.33 9.44
C ILE A 123 8.83 -5.47 8.40
N ILE A 124 9.22 -4.38 7.73
CA ILE A 124 10.36 -4.39 6.78
C ILE A 124 11.67 -4.73 7.49
N LYS A 125 11.96 -4.13 8.65
CA LYS A 125 13.14 -4.49 9.47
C LYS A 125 13.12 -5.98 9.85
N GLY A 126 11.95 -6.49 10.22
CA GLY A 126 11.74 -7.92 10.51
C GLY A 126 12.10 -8.81 9.32
N TRP A 127 11.60 -8.50 8.12
CA TRP A 127 11.93 -9.26 6.91
C TRP A 127 13.41 -9.21 6.54
N LYS A 128 14.10 -8.11 6.87
CA LYS A 128 15.54 -7.94 6.62
C LYS A 128 16.41 -8.51 7.74
N GLY A 129 15.82 -9.04 8.82
CA GLY A 129 16.56 -9.51 9.98
C GLY A 129 17.28 -8.41 10.76
N LEU A 130 16.86 -7.14 10.61
CA LEU A 130 17.45 -5.99 11.30
C LEU A 130 16.88 -5.78 12.71
N CYS A 131 15.87 -6.55 13.10
CA CYS A 131 15.19 -6.45 14.39
C CYS A 131 15.96 -7.06 15.57
N TRP A 132 17.01 -7.87 15.32
CA TRP A 132 17.75 -8.57 16.39
C TRP A 132 18.73 -7.67 17.16
N GLY A 133 19.06 -6.50 16.63
CA GLY A 133 20.00 -5.56 17.26
C GLY A 133 19.36 -4.55 18.21
N GLU A 134 18.03 -4.55 18.36
CA GLU A 134 17.30 -3.63 19.23
C GLU A 134 17.16 -4.22 20.64
N GLU A 135 17.39 -3.42 21.70
CA GLU A 135 17.35 -3.85 23.11
C GLU A 135 15.99 -4.42 23.54
N SER A 136 14.92 -4.11 22.80
CA SER A 136 13.59 -4.69 22.97
C SER A 136 12.88 -4.80 21.60
N PRO A 137 12.98 -5.93 20.88
CA PRO A 137 12.29 -6.10 19.60
C PRO A 137 10.78 -6.24 19.84
N THR A 138 10.08 -5.12 19.96
CA THR A 138 8.63 -5.06 20.22
C THR A 138 7.78 -5.20 18.95
N HIS A 139 8.44 -5.30 17.80
CA HIS A 139 7.86 -4.89 16.52
C HIS A 139 7.21 -6.01 15.71
N VAL A 140 7.69 -7.25 15.87
CA VAL A 140 7.17 -8.41 15.13
C VAL A 140 6.84 -9.51 16.12
N THR A 141 5.61 -9.48 16.65
CA THR A 141 5.16 -10.48 17.62
C THR A 141 4.55 -11.70 16.92
N ARG A 142 4.61 -12.86 17.60
CA ARG A 142 3.95 -14.09 17.15
C ARG A 142 2.45 -13.87 16.90
N SER A 143 1.78 -13.13 17.79
CA SER A 143 0.34 -12.85 17.66
C SER A 143 0.01 -12.00 16.43
N THR A 144 0.83 -10.97 16.14
CA THR A 144 0.66 -10.14 14.93
C THR A 144 0.82 -10.98 13.67
N ILE A 145 1.89 -11.78 13.56
CA ILE A 145 2.13 -12.63 12.39
C ILE A 145 1.02 -13.67 12.19
N LEU A 146 0.58 -14.35 13.27
CA LEU A 146 -0.50 -15.33 13.16
C LEU A 146 -1.83 -14.67 12.76
N THR A 147 -2.10 -13.46 13.25
CA THR A 147 -3.28 -12.68 12.84
C THR A 147 -3.22 -12.32 11.36
N LEU A 148 -2.06 -11.88 10.86
CA LEU A 148 -1.87 -11.60 9.44
C LEU A 148 -1.99 -12.88 8.59
N LEU A 149 -1.34 -13.98 8.98
CA LEU A 149 -1.46 -15.26 8.25
C LEU A 149 -2.91 -15.74 8.17
N ARG A 150 -3.71 -15.60 9.24
CA ARG A 150 -5.15 -15.87 9.22
C ARG A 150 -5.88 -14.92 8.28
N ARG A 151 -5.58 -13.61 8.33
CA ARG A 151 -6.13 -12.61 7.42
C ARG A 151 -5.92 -13.04 5.97
N TYR A 152 -4.71 -13.44 5.57
CA TYR A 152 -4.36 -13.82 4.19
C TYR A 152 -4.80 -15.23 3.78
N ARG A 153 -5.12 -16.11 4.73
CA ARG A 153 -5.66 -17.45 4.45
C ARG A 153 -7.13 -17.42 4.07
N ASN A 154 -7.91 -16.55 4.70
CA ASN A 154 -9.34 -16.45 4.42
C ASN A 154 -9.55 -15.85 3.02
N PRO A 155 -10.58 -16.27 2.26
CA PRO A 155 -10.89 -15.61 1.00
C PRO A 155 -11.23 -14.13 1.25
N SER A 156 -10.68 -13.24 0.43
CA SER A 156 -11.06 -11.82 0.45
C SER A 156 -12.52 -11.71 0.01
N GLN A 157 -13.34 -11.02 0.79
CA GLN A 157 -14.73 -10.70 0.43
C GLN A 157 -14.71 -9.57 -0.61
N LEU A 158 -14.43 -9.92 -1.88
CA LEU A 158 -14.45 -9.00 -3.02
C LEU A 158 -15.79 -9.08 -3.74
N SER A 159 -16.90 -9.02 -2.99
CA SER A 159 -18.26 -9.21 -3.50
C SER A 159 -18.69 -8.20 -4.56
N TRP A 160 -17.96 -7.09 -4.71
CA TRP A 160 -18.25 -6.04 -5.67
C TRP A 160 -17.53 -6.23 -7.04
N LEU A 161 -16.56 -7.14 -7.15
CA LEU A 161 -15.84 -7.42 -8.41
C LEU A 161 -16.57 -8.43 -9.32
N SER A 162 -17.79 -8.86 -8.99
CA SER A 162 -18.49 -9.94 -9.71
C SER A 162 -19.25 -9.50 -10.97
N ASP A 163 -19.58 -8.22 -11.13
CA ASP A 163 -20.49 -7.73 -12.20
C ASP A 163 -19.83 -6.87 -13.30
N ILE A 164 -18.53 -6.59 -13.22
CA ILE A 164 -17.80 -5.73 -14.18
C ILE A 164 -16.54 -6.48 -14.65
N ASP A 165 -16.05 -6.19 -15.87
CA ASP A 165 -14.78 -6.66 -16.47
C ASP A 165 -13.52 -6.18 -15.69
N THR A 166 -13.50 -6.48 -14.39
CA THR A 166 -12.44 -6.15 -13.43
C THR A 166 -11.56 -7.37 -13.18
N HIS A 167 -11.64 -8.39 -14.05
CA HIS A 167 -10.92 -9.66 -13.91
C HIS A 167 -9.41 -9.47 -13.72
N ALA A 168 -8.81 -8.49 -14.41
CA ALA A 168 -7.39 -8.16 -14.24
C ALA A 168 -7.08 -7.62 -12.83
N GLN A 169 -7.88 -6.66 -12.34
CA GLN A 169 -7.71 -6.12 -10.98
C GLN A 169 -7.94 -7.19 -9.91
N HIS A 170 -8.93 -8.05 -10.10
CA HIS A 170 -9.18 -9.18 -9.23
C HIS A 170 -7.98 -10.14 -9.19
N ALA A 171 -7.43 -10.49 -10.35
CA ALA A 171 -6.23 -11.32 -10.45
C ALA A 171 -5.03 -10.65 -9.75
N ASP A 172 -4.79 -9.37 -9.97
CA ASP A 172 -3.70 -8.62 -9.33
C ASP A 172 -3.81 -8.65 -7.80
N ILE A 173 -5.02 -8.48 -7.25
CA ILE A 173 -5.27 -8.56 -5.81
C ILE A 173 -4.97 -9.96 -5.28
N LEU A 174 -5.48 -11.02 -5.94
CA LEU A 174 -5.27 -12.40 -5.51
C LEU A 174 -3.79 -12.82 -5.59
N VAL A 175 -3.09 -12.44 -6.66
CA VAL A 175 -1.66 -12.70 -6.83
C VAL A 175 -0.86 -11.98 -5.75
N THR A 176 -1.15 -10.69 -5.50
CA THR A 176 -0.48 -9.91 -4.44
C THR A 176 -0.74 -10.53 -3.08
N ARG A 177 -1.98 -10.93 -2.80
CA ARG A 177 -2.38 -11.58 -1.56
C ARG A 177 -1.62 -12.88 -1.30
N GLN A 178 -1.47 -13.72 -2.33
CA GLN A 178 -0.72 -14.96 -2.23
C GLN A 178 0.78 -14.70 -2.06
N TRP A 179 1.34 -13.72 -2.76
CA TRP A 179 2.73 -13.31 -2.59
C TRP A 179 3.01 -12.82 -1.16
N ILE A 180 2.11 -12.01 -0.58
CA ILE A 180 2.23 -11.54 0.81
C ILE A 180 2.15 -12.69 1.80
N ARG A 181 1.26 -13.66 1.57
CA ARG A 181 1.18 -14.87 2.40
C ARG A 181 2.50 -15.64 2.41
N ILE A 182 3.17 -15.78 1.26
CA ILE A 182 4.50 -16.43 1.17
C ILE A 182 5.53 -15.62 1.97
N LYS A 183 5.54 -14.29 1.84
CA LYS A 183 6.45 -13.41 2.58
C LYS A 183 6.22 -13.48 4.08
N LEU A 184 4.98 -13.48 4.54
CA LEU A 184 4.64 -13.63 5.96
C LEU A 184 5.03 -15.00 6.51
N TRP A 185 4.88 -16.07 5.73
CA TRP A 185 5.34 -17.40 6.14
C TRP A 185 6.87 -17.44 6.28
N ALA A 186 7.62 -16.86 5.35
CA ALA A 186 9.08 -16.76 5.45
C ALA A 186 9.51 -15.99 6.71
N LEU A 187 8.81 -14.89 7.04
CA LEU A 187 9.03 -14.13 8.27
C LEU A 187 8.73 -14.95 9.53
N ALA A 188 7.61 -15.67 9.54
CA ALA A 188 7.23 -16.54 10.64
C ALA A 188 8.29 -17.63 10.88
N SER A 189 8.76 -18.25 9.79
CA SER A 189 9.80 -19.29 9.84
C SER A 189 11.12 -18.74 10.37
N SER A 190 11.54 -17.54 9.92
CA SER A 190 12.79 -16.93 10.39
C SER A 190 12.77 -16.54 11.86
N HIS A 191 11.58 -16.33 12.44
CA HIS A 191 11.39 -16.00 13.85
C HIS A 191 10.98 -17.20 14.72
N GLY A 192 10.90 -18.42 14.15
CA GLY A 192 10.51 -19.63 14.87
C GLY A 192 9.03 -19.64 15.31
N TYR A 193 8.15 -18.93 14.61
CA TYR A 193 6.73 -18.83 14.94
C TYR A 193 5.84 -19.88 14.27
N VAL A 194 6.40 -20.67 13.35
CA VAL A 194 5.73 -21.82 12.74
C VAL A 194 5.77 -22.96 13.75
N GLU A 195 4.60 -23.46 14.15
CA GLU A 195 4.50 -24.63 15.04
C GLU A 195 5.09 -25.86 14.35
N ALA A 196 5.89 -26.63 15.10
CA ALA A 196 6.23 -28.02 14.80
C ALA A 196 5.04 -28.93 15.14
#